data_AF-A0A120E7E1-F1
#
_entry.id   AF-A0A120E7E1-F1
#
_cell.length_a   1.000
_cell.length_b   1.000
_cell.length_c   1.000
_cell.angle_alpha   90.00
_cell.angle_beta   90.00
_cell.angle_gamma   90.00
#
_symmetry.space_group_name_H-M   'P 1'
#
loop_
_entity.id
_entity.type
_entity.pdbx_description
1 polymer ?
#
loop_
_entity_poly.entity_id
_entity_poly.type
_entity_poly.pdbx_seq_one_letter_code
_entity_poly.pdbx_strand_id
1 'polypeptide(L)'
;IEANNVAEWNAALRAAKAQGKTVIVDAYATWCGPCKAIAPVFDKLAQAVDWVSFVRFDVDKCPNIAAKYKVQAMPTFFAIRDGQVVETLKGADPAGLNRLVYGHAGPNPPVPPLSPEAEALKEEGNALFKAGDFNAAREKYSAALEQAPDHFILLGNRAFSILRSASPDYEAALADAEVAVRIAPNWAKGHVRRGEAL
;
A
#
# COMPACT_ATOMS: atom_id res chain seq x y z
N ILE A 1 -4.75 14.67 3.30
CA ILE A 1 -4.76 15.98 2.60
C ILE A 1 -6.18 16.54 2.69
N GLU A 2 -6.33 17.79 3.13
CA GLU A 2 -7.60 18.51 3.08
C GLU A 2 -7.65 19.32 1.77
N ALA A 3 -8.66 19.13 0.93
CA ALA A 3 -8.85 19.89 -0.29
C ALA A 3 -10.01 20.89 -0.12
N ASN A 4 -9.69 22.19 -0.20
CA ASN A 4 -10.66 23.27 0.01
C ASN A 4 -11.21 23.85 -1.30
N ASN A 5 -10.67 23.43 -2.44
CA ASN A 5 -11.09 23.89 -3.77
C ASN A 5 -10.67 22.89 -4.86
N VAL A 6 -11.12 23.14 -6.09
CA VAL A 6 -10.83 22.30 -7.27
C VAL A 6 -9.34 22.24 -7.61
N ALA A 7 -8.58 23.30 -7.36
CA ALA A 7 -7.15 23.33 -7.67
C ALA A 7 -6.35 22.41 -6.74
N GLU A 8 -6.60 22.49 -5.43
CA GLU A 8 -6.03 21.61 -4.40
C GLU A 8 -6.42 20.15 -4.63
N TRP A 9 -7.70 19.90 -4.94
CA TRP A 9 -8.19 18.58 -5.30
C TRP A 9 -7.41 17.97 -6.48
N ASN A 10 -7.30 18.72 -7.58
CA ASN A 10 -6.58 18.26 -8.77
C ASN A 10 -5.08 18.07 -8.49
N ALA A 11 -4.48 18.91 -7.65
CA ALA A 11 -3.08 18.75 -7.23
C ALA A 11 -2.89 17.44 -6.44
N ALA A 12 -3.79 17.14 -5.50
CA ALA A 12 -3.75 15.91 -4.72
C ALA A 12 -3.88 14.65 -5.61
N LEU A 13 -4.81 14.65 -6.55
CA LEU A 13 -4.98 13.53 -7.49
C LEU A 13 -3.75 13.35 -8.39
N ARG A 14 -3.16 14.44 -8.91
CA ARG A 14 -1.94 14.36 -9.72
C ARG A 14 -0.76 13.82 -8.92
N ALA A 15 -0.59 14.26 -7.68
CA ALA A 15 0.49 13.79 -6.80
C ALA A 15 0.36 12.29 -6.52
N ALA A 16 -0.85 11.82 -6.19
CA ALA A 16 -1.10 10.40 -5.95
C ALA A 16 -0.86 9.56 -7.20
N LYS A 17 -1.32 10.03 -8.38
CA LYS A 17 -1.07 9.35 -9.66
C LYS A 17 0.41 9.26 -9.99
N ALA A 18 1.18 10.33 -9.77
CA ALA A 18 2.63 10.32 -9.98
C ALA A 18 3.35 9.31 -9.07
N GLN A 19 2.79 9.01 -7.90
CA GLN A 19 3.28 7.98 -6.98
C GLN A 19 2.70 6.58 -7.26
N GLY A 20 1.81 6.43 -8.25
CA GLY A 20 1.12 5.17 -8.52
C GLY A 20 0.16 4.72 -7.41
N LYS A 21 -0.31 5.64 -6.55
CA LYS A 21 -1.17 5.35 -5.40
C LYS A 21 -2.64 5.48 -5.76
N THR A 22 -3.47 4.58 -5.22
CA THR A 22 -4.93 4.77 -5.20
C THR A 22 -5.27 5.87 -4.21
N VAL A 23 -6.25 6.72 -4.50
CA VAL A 23 -6.69 7.79 -3.61
C VAL A 23 -7.94 7.35 -2.87
N ILE A 24 -7.88 7.31 -1.54
CA ILE A 24 -9.05 7.11 -0.68
C ILE A 24 -9.58 8.48 -0.27
N VAL A 25 -10.83 8.73 -0.62
CA VAL A 25 -11.48 10.03 -0.45
C VAL A 25 -12.49 9.96 0.67
N ASP A 26 -12.53 10.97 1.53
CA ASP A 26 -13.60 11.25 2.49
C ASP A 26 -14.37 12.52 2.08
N ALA A 27 -15.61 12.37 1.64
CA ALA A 27 -16.53 13.46 1.41
C ALA A 27 -17.40 13.66 2.66
N TYR A 28 -17.20 14.77 3.35
CA TYR A 28 -17.83 15.05 4.64
C TYR A 28 -18.55 16.40 4.64
N ALA A 29 -19.31 16.66 5.71
CA ALA A 29 -19.86 17.98 6.00
C ALA A 29 -19.68 18.31 7.49
N THR A 30 -19.51 19.59 7.83
CA THR A 30 -19.25 20.02 9.22
C THR A 30 -20.45 19.82 10.17
N TRP A 31 -21.66 19.83 9.63
CA TRP A 31 -22.91 19.58 10.37
C TRP A 31 -23.24 18.08 10.52
N CYS A 32 -22.51 17.19 9.84
CA CYS A 32 -22.78 15.77 9.83
C CYS A 32 -22.21 15.05 11.08
N GLY A 33 -23.11 14.58 11.95
CA GLY A 33 -22.74 13.80 13.15
C GLY A 33 -21.94 12.52 12.85
N PRO A 34 -22.40 11.63 11.95
CA PRO A 34 -21.67 10.42 11.58
C PRO A 34 -20.26 10.70 11.02
N CYS A 35 -20.08 11.81 10.30
CA CYS A 35 -18.78 12.24 9.78
C CYS A 35 -17.79 12.52 10.92
N LYS A 36 -18.23 13.26 11.95
CA LYS A 36 -17.42 13.52 13.15
C LYS A 36 -17.04 12.23 13.88
N ALA A 37 -17.94 11.26 13.93
CA ALA A 37 -17.71 9.97 14.56
C ALA A 37 -16.65 9.13 13.85
N ILE A 38 -16.63 9.12 12.51
CA ILE A 38 -15.71 8.27 11.74
C ILE A 38 -14.39 8.97 11.37
N ALA A 39 -14.31 10.30 11.40
CA ALA A 39 -13.10 11.05 11.07
C ALA A 39 -11.83 10.54 11.80
N PRO A 40 -11.85 10.21 13.11
CA PRO A 40 -10.68 9.66 13.79
C PRO A 40 -10.22 8.30 13.25
N VAL A 41 -11.13 7.49 12.69
CA VAL A 41 -10.78 6.21 12.05
C VAL A 41 -10.05 6.47 10.74
N PHE A 42 -10.55 7.42 9.94
CA PHE A 42 -9.89 7.83 8.71
C PHE A 42 -8.51 8.44 9.00
N ASP A 43 -8.38 9.29 10.03
CA ASP A 43 -7.09 9.86 10.45
C ASP A 43 -6.10 8.78 10.87
N LYS A 44 -6.53 7.80 11.67
CA LYS A 44 -5.69 6.67 12.08
C LYS A 44 -5.22 5.86 10.87
N LEU A 45 -6.10 5.58 9.92
CA LEU A 45 -5.73 4.87 8.69
C LEU A 45 -4.74 5.67 7.86
N ALA A 46 -4.95 6.98 7.72
CA ALA A 46 -4.05 7.87 6.99
C ALA A 46 -2.64 7.96 7.60
N GLN A 47 -2.50 7.71 8.90
CA GLN A 47 -1.21 7.65 9.60
C GLN A 47 -0.58 6.25 9.58
N ALA A 48 -1.41 5.21 9.57
CA ALA A 48 -0.96 3.83 9.64
C ALA A 48 -0.44 3.28 8.31
N VAL A 49 -0.82 3.90 7.19
CA VAL A 49 -0.59 3.33 5.86
C VAL A 49 -0.10 4.39 4.86
N ASP A 50 0.80 4.01 3.97
CA ASP A 50 1.37 4.91 2.97
C ASP A 50 1.12 4.47 1.51
N TRP A 51 0.60 3.26 1.28
CA TRP A 51 0.38 2.67 -0.05
C TRP A 51 -0.83 3.24 -0.81
N VAL A 52 -1.70 3.97 -0.11
CA VAL A 52 -2.77 4.80 -0.70
C VAL A 52 -2.56 6.25 -0.28
N SER A 53 -3.15 7.19 -1.02
CA SER A 53 -3.21 8.60 -0.63
C SER A 53 -4.56 8.94 -0.04
N PHE A 54 -4.58 9.64 1.08
CA PHE A 54 -5.82 10.07 1.74
C PHE A 54 -6.11 11.53 1.42
N VAL A 55 -7.29 11.76 0.87
CA VAL A 55 -7.81 13.11 0.57
C VAL A 55 -9.18 13.24 1.22
N ARG A 56 -9.50 14.39 1.79
CA ARG A 56 -10.86 14.70 2.20
C ARG A 56 -11.25 16.08 1.71
N PHE A 57 -12.54 16.31 1.59
CA PHE A 57 -13.08 17.63 1.28
C PHE A 57 -14.46 17.82 1.91
N ASP A 58 -14.74 19.05 2.32
CA ASP A 58 -16.06 19.48 2.76
C ASP A 58 -16.96 19.71 1.52
N VAL A 59 -18.09 18.99 1.47
CA VAL A 59 -19.04 19.09 0.34
C VAL A 59 -19.68 20.46 0.21
N ASP A 60 -19.79 21.21 1.31
CA ASP A 60 -20.35 22.57 1.29
C ASP A 60 -19.34 23.58 0.73
N LYS A 61 -18.04 23.36 0.96
CA LYS A 61 -16.96 24.18 0.39
C LYS A 61 -16.65 23.84 -1.06
N CYS A 62 -16.82 22.56 -1.42
CA CYS A 62 -16.47 22.04 -2.74
C CYS A 62 -17.67 21.39 -3.46
N PRO A 63 -18.78 22.11 -3.69
CA PRO A 63 -20.00 21.54 -4.27
C PRO A 63 -19.78 21.01 -5.69
N ASN A 64 -18.88 21.63 -6.47
CA ASN A 64 -18.52 21.16 -7.81
C ASN A 64 -17.82 19.79 -7.79
N ILE A 65 -17.01 19.52 -6.77
CA ILE A 65 -16.36 18.22 -6.59
C ILE A 65 -17.41 17.18 -6.19
N ALA A 66 -18.26 17.51 -5.21
CA ALA A 66 -19.35 16.65 -4.77
C ALA A 66 -20.29 16.27 -5.93
N ALA A 67 -20.69 17.25 -6.75
CA ALA A 67 -21.53 17.03 -7.92
C ALA A 67 -20.86 16.13 -8.97
N LYS A 68 -19.58 16.38 -9.29
CA LYS A 68 -18.81 15.58 -10.25
C LYS A 68 -18.77 14.10 -9.85
N TYR A 69 -18.59 13.81 -8.57
CA TYR A 69 -18.54 12.44 -8.03
C TYR A 69 -19.89 11.92 -7.54
N LYS A 70 -20.99 12.65 -7.81
CA LYS A 70 -22.37 12.27 -7.46
C LYS A 70 -22.54 11.91 -5.98
N VAL A 71 -21.89 12.69 -5.12
CA VAL A 71 -21.96 12.51 -3.67
C VAL A 71 -23.34 12.96 -3.17
N GLN A 72 -24.08 12.05 -2.54
CA GLN A 72 -25.48 12.26 -2.13
C GLN A 72 -25.75 12.00 -0.64
N ALA A 73 -24.81 11.42 0.09
CA ALA A 73 -24.98 11.05 1.50
C ALA A 73 -23.68 11.27 2.26
N MET A 74 -23.76 11.80 3.48
CA MET A 74 -22.58 12.09 4.30
C MET A 74 -22.43 11.07 5.44
N PRO A 75 -21.21 10.58 5.72
CA PRO A 75 -20.04 10.65 4.86
C PRO A 75 -20.20 9.74 3.64
N THR A 76 -19.49 10.03 2.55
CA THR A 76 -19.25 9.07 1.47
C THR A 76 -17.75 8.94 1.27
N PHE A 77 -17.26 7.70 1.23
CA PHE A 77 -15.90 7.38 0.88
C PHE A 77 -15.85 6.77 -0.51
N PHE A 78 -14.78 7.02 -1.26
CA PHE A 78 -14.56 6.34 -2.53
C PHE A 78 -13.09 6.22 -2.85
N ALA A 79 -12.74 5.19 -3.62
CA ALA A 79 -11.40 4.96 -4.11
C ALA A 79 -11.26 5.44 -5.56
N ILE A 80 -10.26 6.26 -5.85
CA ILE A 80 -9.89 6.68 -7.21
C ILE A 80 -8.58 5.99 -7.63
N ARG A 81 -8.63 5.25 -8.74
CA ARG A 81 -7.46 4.69 -9.41
C ARG A 81 -7.46 5.14 -10.87
N ASP A 82 -6.33 5.66 -11.35
CA ASP A 82 -6.17 6.17 -12.72
C ASP A 82 -7.23 7.19 -13.16
N GLY A 83 -7.73 7.99 -12.21
CA GLY A 83 -8.74 9.02 -12.46
C GLY A 83 -10.17 8.50 -12.51
N GLN A 84 -10.40 7.21 -12.28
CA GLN A 84 -11.73 6.61 -12.20
C GLN A 84 -12.06 6.19 -10.77
N VAL A 85 -13.33 6.32 -10.40
CA VAL A 85 -13.85 5.76 -9.14
C VAL A 85 -13.98 4.25 -9.33
N VAL A 86 -13.27 3.47 -8.51
CA VAL A 86 -13.25 2.00 -8.58
C VAL A 86 -14.12 1.34 -7.51
N GLU A 87 -14.35 2.03 -6.39
CA GLU A 87 -15.23 1.57 -5.31
C GLU A 87 -15.80 2.77 -4.55
N THR A 88 -16.99 2.61 -3.98
CA THR A 88 -17.67 3.64 -3.17
C THR A 88 -18.31 3.00 -1.95
N LEU A 89 -18.13 3.63 -0.80
CA LEU A 89 -18.71 3.29 0.49
C LEU A 89 -19.53 4.47 1.00
N LYS A 90 -20.83 4.27 1.25
CA LYS A 90 -21.71 5.33 1.78
C LYS A 90 -21.96 5.08 3.27
N GLY A 91 -21.92 6.15 4.06
CA GLY A 91 -22.19 6.12 5.50
C GLY A 91 -20.95 5.83 6.34
N ALA A 92 -21.10 6.02 7.65
CA ALA A 92 -20.05 5.79 8.63
C ALA A 92 -19.93 4.29 8.96
N ASP A 93 -19.11 3.57 8.21
CA ASP A 93 -18.78 2.15 8.44
C ASP A 93 -17.26 1.97 8.63
N PRO A 94 -16.76 1.86 9.87
CA PRO A 94 -15.34 1.64 10.14
C PRO A 94 -14.77 0.36 9.53
N ALA A 95 -15.55 -0.72 9.47
CA ALA A 95 -15.11 -1.99 8.89
C ALA A 95 -15.06 -1.89 7.37
N GLY A 96 -16.05 -1.25 6.75
CA GLY A 96 -16.08 -0.92 5.34
C GLY A 96 -14.92 -0.02 4.93
N LEU A 97 -14.62 1.01 5.73
CA LEU A 97 -13.51 1.93 5.45
C LEU A 97 -12.16 1.20 5.51
N ASN A 98 -11.97 0.30 6.48
CA ASN A 98 -10.82 -0.60 6.50
C ASN A 98 -10.75 -1.43 5.21
N ARG A 99 -11.84 -2.12 4.83
CA ARG A 99 -11.85 -2.93 3.60
C ARG A 99 -11.52 -2.11 2.36
N LEU A 100 -12.06 -0.89 2.24
CA LEU A 100 -11.77 0.02 1.14
C LEU A 100 -10.27 0.37 1.08
N VAL A 101 -9.66 0.72 2.22
CA VAL A 101 -8.23 1.08 2.29
C VAL A 101 -7.31 -0.10 1.97
N TYR A 102 -7.57 -1.27 2.58
CA TYR A 102 -6.72 -2.45 2.42
C TYR A 102 -6.97 -3.20 1.10
N GLY A 103 -8.21 -3.21 0.61
CA GLY A 103 -8.58 -3.79 -0.70
C GLY A 103 -8.04 -2.99 -1.88
N HIS A 104 -7.81 -1.69 -1.67
CA HIS A 104 -7.13 -0.82 -2.61
C HIS A 104 -5.69 -0.50 -2.24
N ALA A 105 -5.07 -1.34 -1.40
CA ALA A 105 -3.63 -1.43 -1.38
C ALA A 105 -3.15 -1.49 -2.83
N GLY A 106 -2.20 -0.64 -3.19
CA GLY A 106 -1.63 -0.65 -4.54
C GLY A 106 -1.03 -2.02 -4.87
N PRO A 107 -0.24 -2.14 -5.94
CA PRO A 107 0.50 -3.38 -6.23
C PRO A 107 1.55 -3.74 -5.14
N ASN A 108 1.54 -3.07 -3.99
CA ASN A 108 2.37 -3.33 -2.83
C ASN A 108 1.46 -3.25 -1.58
N PRO A 109 1.21 -4.36 -0.87
CA PRO A 109 0.50 -4.34 0.40
C PRO A 109 1.35 -3.69 1.51
N PRO A 110 0.72 -3.36 2.66
CA PRO A 110 1.40 -2.95 3.90
C PRO A 110 2.66 -3.75 4.15
N VAL A 111 3.82 -3.09 4.18
CA VAL A 111 5.05 -3.75 4.63
C VAL A 111 5.00 -3.86 6.15
N PRO A 112 5.05 -5.06 6.75
CA PRO A 112 5.11 -5.20 8.20
C PRO A 112 6.33 -4.44 8.74
N PRO A 113 6.21 -3.73 9.87
CA PRO A 113 7.37 -3.05 10.45
C PRO A 113 8.45 -4.06 10.83
N LEU A 114 9.72 -3.69 10.61
CA LEU A 114 10.89 -4.44 11.05
C LEU A 114 11.47 -3.82 12.34
N SER A 115 12.14 -4.65 13.14
CA SER A 115 13.02 -4.14 14.21
C SER A 115 14.17 -3.33 13.59
N PRO A 116 14.78 -2.38 14.34
CA PRO A 116 15.98 -1.68 13.87
C PRO A 116 17.09 -2.64 13.38
N GLU A 117 17.24 -3.77 14.06
CA GLU A 117 18.22 -4.81 13.72
C GLU A 117 17.87 -5.50 12.39
N ALA A 118 16.62 -5.92 12.18
CA ALA A 118 16.19 -6.55 10.94
C ALA A 118 16.18 -5.57 9.76
N GLU A 119 15.88 -4.29 10.01
CA GLU A 119 15.99 -3.21 9.02
C GLU A 119 17.45 -3.00 8.58
N ALA A 120 18.40 -2.98 9.51
CA ALA A 120 19.83 -2.89 9.20
C ALA A 120 20.31 -4.07 8.34
N LEU A 121 19.90 -5.30 8.70
CA LEU A 121 20.21 -6.49 7.91
C LEU A 121 19.61 -6.43 6.50
N LYS A 122 18.37 -5.95 6.36
CA LYS A 122 17.75 -5.73 5.05
C LYS A 122 18.57 -4.76 4.20
N GLU A 123 18.99 -3.62 4.77
CA GLU A 123 19.77 -2.62 4.05
C GLU A 123 21.17 -3.11 3.66
N GLU A 124 21.85 -3.86 4.53
CA GLU A 124 23.09 -4.56 4.18
C GLU A 124 22.89 -5.56 3.04
N GLY A 125 21.83 -6.36 3.09
CA GLY A 125 21.45 -7.28 2.01
C GLY A 125 21.19 -6.55 0.69
N ASN A 126 20.50 -5.41 0.73
CA ASN A 126 20.26 -4.57 -0.45
C ASN A 126 21.56 -4.03 -1.05
N ALA A 127 22.51 -3.61 -0.20
CA ALA A 127 23.81 -3.12 -0.64
C ALA A 127 24.63 -4.24 -1.31
N LEU A 128 24.67 -5.43 -0.72
CA LEU A 128 25.36 -6.60 -1.27
C LEU A 128 24.74 -7.06 -2.59
N PHE A 129 23.41 -7.08 -2.67
CA PHE A 129 22.69 -7.41 -3.90
C PHE A 129 23.07 -6.45 -5.03
N LYS A 130 23.13 -5.14 -4.74
CA LYS A 130 23.55 -4.12 -5.70
C LYS A 130 25.01 -4.29 -6.13
N ALA A 131 25.87 -4.80 -5.25
CA ALA A 131 27.26 -5.14 -5.57
C ALA A 131 27.41 -6.45 -6.38
N GLY A 132 26.31 -7.18 -6.61
CA GLY A 132 26.32 -8.47 -7.30
C GLY A 132 26.71 -9.66 -6.41
N ASP A 133 26.91 -9.44 -5.10
CA ASP A 133 27.16 -10.50 -4.13
C ASP A 133 25.83 -11.08 -3.64
N PHE A 134 25.21 -11.88 -4.51
CA PHE A 134 23.89 -12.45 -4.26
C PHE A 134 23.88 -13.48 -3.12
N ASN A 135 25.01 -14.17 -2.89
CA ASN A 135 25.12 -15.12 -1.79
C ASN A 135 25.18 -14.37 -0.45
N ALA A 136 26.01 -13.35 -0.32
CA ALA A 136 26.05 -12.56 0.90
C ALA A 136 24.72 -11.81 1.14
N ALA A 137 24.07 -11.33 0.07
CA ALA A 137 22.73 -10.73 0.17
C ALA A 137 21.69 -11.72 0.73
N ARG A 138 21.69 -12.96 0.22
CA ARG A 138 20.83 -14.06 0.71
C ARG A 138 21.03 -14.31 2.20
N GLU A 139 22.27 -14.33 2.69
CA GLU A 139 22.57 -14.53 4.11
C GLU A 139 21.99 -13.41 4.97
N LYS A 140 22.12 -12.16 4.54
CA LYS A 140 21.55 -11.01 5.27
C LYS A 140 20.03 -11.03 5.31
N TYR A 141 19.37 -11.37 4.20
CA TYR A 141 17.92 -11.53 4.19
C TYR A 141 17.47 -12.71 5.05
N SER A 142 18.25 -13.79 5.12
CA SER A 142 17.96 -14.94 5.98
C SER A 142 18.04 -14.56 7.46
N ALA A 143 19.09 -13.85 7.87
CA ALA A 143 19.21 -13.34 9.24
C ALA A 143 18.08 -12.36 9.61
N ALA A 144 17.62 -11.53 8.67
CA ALA A 144 16.47 -10.66 8.90
C ALA A 144 15.16 -11.46 9.06
N LEU A 145 15.00 -12.56 8.29
CA LEU A 145 13.84 -13.45 8.37
C LEU A 145 13.78 -14.26 9.68
N GLU A 146 14.90 -14.48 10.38
CA GLU A 146 14.87 -15.08 11.73
C GLU A 146 14.06 -14.23 12.72
N GLN A 147 14.04 -12.91 12.52
CA GLN A 147 13.27 -11.98 13.35
C GLN A 147 11.86 -11.72 12.78
N ALA A 148 11.68 -11.85 11.47
CA ALA A 148 10.43 -11.53 10.78
C ALA A 148 10.10 -12.59 9.70
N PRO A 149 9.75 -13.83 10.09
CA PRO A 149 9.65 -14.97 9.18
C PRO A 149 8.59 -14.81 8.08
N ASP A 150 7.54 -14.04 8.35
CA ASP A 150 6.43 -13.78 7.42
C ASP A 150 6.57 -12.43 6.68
N HIS A 151 7.76 -11.82 6.67
CA HIS A 151 7.96 -10.54 6.01
C HIS A 151 8.13 -10.72 4.49
N PHE A 152 7.04 -10.57 3.73
CA PHE A 152 6.99 -10.87 2.30
C PHE A 152 8.04 -10.13 1.44
N ILE A 153 8.48 -8.92 1.82
CA ILE A 153 9.57 -8.23 1.12
C ILE A 153 10.90 -8.97 1.29
N LEU A 154 11.19 -9.48 2.51
CA LEU A 154 12.45 -10.17 2.81
C LEU A 154 12.47 -11.52 2.12
N LEU A 155 11.36 -12.28 2.19
CA LEU A 155 11.17 -13.52 1.43
C LEU A 155 11.40 -13.29 -0.06
N GLY A 156 10.74 -12.29 -0.65
CA GLY A 156 10.94 -12.01 -2.06
C GLY A 156 12.37 -11.53 -2.38
N ASN A 157 13.01 -10.75 -1.53
CA ASN A 157 14.40 -10.31 -1.75
C ASN A 157 15.38 -11.48 -1.67
N ARG A 158 15.17 -12.42 -0.74
CA ARG A 158 15.92 -13.66 -0.65
C ARG A 158 15.70 -14.53 -1.89
N ALA A 159 14.45 -14.76 -2.31
CA ALA A 159 14.13 -15.45 -3.55
C ALA A 159 14.86 -14.83 -4.76
N PHE A 160 14.86 -13.50 -4.86
CA PHE A 160 15.52 -12.80 -5.96
C PHE A 160 17.04 -12.92 -5.92
N SER A 161 17.63 -12.94 -4.72
CA SER A 161 19.07 -13.20 -4.54
C SER A 161 19.43 -14.60 -5.01
N ILE A 162 18.60 -15.60 -4.67
CA ILE A 162 18.79 -16.98 -5.12
C ILE A 162 18.71 -17.06 -6.66
N LEU A 163 17.69 -16.45 -7.27
CA LEU A 163 17.50 -16.42 -8.73
C LEU A 163 18.63 -15.73 -9.50
N ARG A 164 19.37 -14.81 -8.86
CA ARG A 164 20.49 -14.09 -9.48
C ARG A 164 21.85 -14.70 -9.18
N SER A 165 21.94 -15.65 -8.26
CA SER A 165 23.19 -16.34 -7.94
C SER A 165 23.76 -17.10 -9.15
N ALA A 166 25.06 -17.39 -9.14
CA ALA A 166 25.71 -18.11 -10.25
C ALA A 166 25.18 -19.54 -10.47
N SER A 167 24.54 -20.12 -9.44
CA SER A 167 23.92 -21.44 -9.49
C SER A 167 22.58 -21.38 -8.74
N PRO A 168 21.52 -20.87 -9.40
CA PRO A 168 20.23 -20.65 -8.76
C PRO A 168 19.59 -21.94 -8.26
N ASP A 169 19.17 -21.92 -7.00
CA ASP A 169 18.31 -22.92 -6.40
C ASP A 169 16.85 -22.51 -6.64
N TYR A 170 16.30 -22.94 -7.78
CA TYR A 170 14.94 -22.57 -8.21
C TYR A 170 13.86 -23.04 -7.23
N GLU A 171 14.04 -24.20 -6.59
CA GLU A 171 13.09 -24.73 -5.61
C GLU A 171 13.03 -23.83 -4.37
N ALA A 172 14.19 -23.46 -3.83
CA ALA A 172 14.24 -22.55 -2.68
C ALA A 172 13.68 -21.15 -3.02
N ALA A 173 14.00 -20.64 -4.21
CA ALA A 173 13.46 -19.36 -4.68
C ALA A 173 11.93 -19.40 -4.85
N LEU A 174 11.40 -20.49 -5.41
CA LEU A 174 9.96 -20.68 -5.60
C LEU A 174 9.25 -20.75 -4.25
N ALA A 175 9.77 -21.52 -3.29
CA ALA A 175 9.19 -21.64 -1.96
C ALA A 175 9.03 -20.27 -1.26
N ASP A 176 10.07 -19.44 -1.28
CA ASP A 176 10.02 -18.08 -0.73
C ASP A 176 9.00 -17.19 -1.47
N ALA A 177 9.00 -17.26 -2.81
CA ALA A 177 8.11 -16.43 -3.63
C ALA A 177 6.64 -16.83 -3.47
N GLU A 178 6.34 -18.12 -3.30
CA GLU A 178 4.98 -18.61 -3.02
C GLU A 178 4.48 -18.13 -1.66
N VAL A 179 5.31 -18.21 -0.62
CA VAL A 179 4.95 -17.68 0.71
C VAL A 179 4.75 -16.16 0.62
N ALA A 180 5.64 -15.44 -0.06
CA ALA A 180 5.50 -13.99 -0.24
C ALA A 180 4.19 -13.62 -0.95
N VAL A 181 3.82 -14.32 -2.03
CA VAL A 181 2.55 -14.09 -2.74
C VAL A 181 1.35 -14.49 -1.89
N ARG A 182 1.44 -15.56 -1.09
CA ARG A 182 0.36 -15.95 -0.19
C ARG A 182 0.09 -14.88 0.88
N ILE A 183 1.14 -14.28 1.43
CA ILE A 183 1.05 -13.19 2.42
C ILE A 183 0.61 -11.88 1.77
N ALA A 184 1.11 -11.62 0.56
CA ALA A 184 0.96 -10.37 -0.16
C ALA A 184 0.45 -10.61 -1.60
N PRO A 185 -0.82 -11.02 -1.78
CA PRO A 185 -1.35 -11.48 -3.07
C PRO A 185 -1.47 -10.39 -4.14
N ASN A 186 -1.41 -9.12 -3.73
CA ASN A 186 -1.39 -7.99 -4.66
C ASN A 186 0.04 -7.48 -4.94
N TRP A 187 1.08 -8.13 -4.38
CA TRP A 187 2.46 -7.70 -4.54
C TRP A 187 3.06 -8.13 -5.89
N ALA A 188 3.11 -7.20 -6.84
CA ALA A 188 3.53 -7.50 -8.21
C ALA A 188 4.93 -8.14 -8.29
N LYS A 189 5.90 -7.67 -7.50
CA LYS A 189 7.26 -8.24 -7.47
C LYS A 189 7.27 -9.70 -6.98
N GLY A 190 6.37 -10.07 -6.07
CA GLY A 190 6.22 -11.45 -5.60
C GLY A 190 5.82 -12.38 -6.73
N HIS A 191 4.84 -11.99 -7.53
CA HIS A 191 4.41 -12.76 -8.71
C HIS A 191 5.48 -12.85 -9.78
N VAL A 192 6.23 -11.76 -10.04
CA VAL A 192 7.36 -11.78 -10.98
C VAL A 192 8.41 -12.79 -10.54
N ARG A 193 8.81 -12.74 -9.27
CA ARG A 193 9.82 -13.66 -8.71
C ARG A 193 9.35 -15.11 -8.73
N ARG A 194 8.08 -15.36 -8.42
CA ARG A 194 7.47 -16.68 -8.54
C ARG A 194 7.52 -17.18 -9.98
N GLY A 195 7.18 -16.33 -10.95
CA GLY A 195 7.24 -16.66 -12.37
C GLY A 195 8.65 -16.92 -12.89
N GLU A 196 9.66 -16.19 -12.40
CA GLU A 196 11.07 -16.45 -12.72
C GLU A 196 11.62 -17.75 -12.10
N ALA A 197 10.95 -18.27 -11.06
CA ALA A 197 11.35 -19.48 -10.34
C ALA A 197 10.69 -20.77 -10.86
N LEU A 198 9.75 -20.66 -11.81
CA LEU A 198 9.08 -21.78 -12.49
C LEU A 198 9.84 -22.18 -13.77
#